data_AF-A0A1F8XJW9-F1
#
_entry.id   AF-A0A1F8XJW9-F1
#
_cell.length_a   1.000
_cell.length_b   1.000
_cell.length_c   1.000
_cell.angle_alpha   90.00
_cell.angle_beta   90.00
_cell.angle_gamma   90.00
#
_symmetry.space_group_name_H-M   'P 1'
#
loop_
_entity.id
_entity.type
_entity.pdbx_description
1 polymer ?
#
loop_
_entity_poly.entity_id
_entity_poly.type
_entity_poly.pdbx_seq_one_letter_code
_entity_poly.pdbx_strand_id
1 'polypeptide(L)'
;MSRKIGVSRVRHKSSGEVREDSAAVGRAGHVLLLDLPVESAYHLPSDVTEVDDAVRVLLEIPGVPVESLQVRVLGNRIEVTGEKTPDFPGGETSFLCLERIFGKFRRAFEVRGSVNLGEVSARLANGILVITIPKIAERRGREHRIPVTIG
;
A
#
# COMPACT_ATOMS: atom_id res chain seq x y z
N MET A 1 1.33 -4.31 34.66
CA MET A 1 0.94 -5.72 34.88
C MET A 1 1.44 -6.54 33.70
N SER A 2 2.46 -7.39 33.89
CA SER A 2 3.00 -8.25 32.82
C SER A 2 2.13 -9.50 32.67
N ARG A 3 1.59 -9.75 31.47
CA ARG A 3 1.04 -11.07 31.10
C ARG A 3 2.07 -11.80 30.25
N LYS A 4 2.30 -13.08 30.56
CA LYS A 4 3.11 -13.98 29.73
C LYS A 4 2.42 -14.16 28.38
N ILE A 5 3.09 -13.75 27.31
CA ILE A 5 2.63 -14.04 25.94
C ILE A 5 3.13 -15.45 25.62
N GLY A 6 2.20 -16.37 25.38
CA GLY A 6 2.49 -17.73 24.97
C GLY A 6 3.11 -17.77 23.58
N VAL A 7 4.02 -18.72 23.35
CA VAL A 7 4.60 -18.97 22.04
C VAL A 7 3.54 -19.63 21.17
N SER A 8 2.93 -18.87 20.26
CA SER A 8 1.97 -19.41 19.30
C SER A 8 2.70 -20.12 18.16
N ARG A 9 2.43 -21.41 17.98
CA ARG A 9 2.99 -22.23 16.90
C ARG A 9 1.95 -22.37 15.79
N VAL A 10 2.32 -22.07 14.55
CA VAL A 10 1.43 -22.20 13.39
C VAL A 10 1.83 -23.44 12.58
N ARG A 11 0.94 -24.43 12.48
CA ARG A 11 1.09 -25.56 11.54
C ARG A 11 0.48 -25.16 10.19
N HIS A 12 1.28 -25.14 9.13
CA HIS A 12 0.77 -25.03 7.77
C HIS A 12 0.16 -26.38 7.35
N LYS A 13 -1.17 -26.49 7.35
CA LYS A 13 -1.90 -27.44 6.50
C LYS A 13 -2.46 -26.67 5.30
N SER A 14 -2.64 -27.34 4.17
CA SER A 14 -3.04 -26.78 2.87
C SER A 14 -4.45 -26.13 2.81
N SER A 15 -4.94 -25.57 3.90
CA SER A 15 -6.24 -24.94 4.02
C SER A 15 -6.27 -24.04 5.26
N GLY A 16 -5.85 -22.78 5.09
CA GLY A 16 -6.41 -21.55 5.68
C GLY A 16 -6.79 -21.42 7.16
N GLU A 17 -6.52 -22.38 8.06
CA GLU A 17 -6.84 -22.23 9.50
C GLU A 17 -5.60 -22.38 10.37
N VAL A 18 -5.30 -21.32 11.13
CA VAL A 18 -4.27 -21.31 12.18
C VAL A 18 -4.93 -21.73 13.49
N ARG A 19 -4.52 -22.86 14.07
CA ARG A 19 -4.89 -23.27 15.43
C ARG A 19 -3.66 -23.26 16.33
N GLU A 20 -3.81 -22.66 17.50
CA GLU A 20 -2.79 -22.51 18.53
C GLU A 20 -2.75 -23.78 19.38
N ASP A 21 -1.60 -24.48 19.42
CA ASP A 21 -1.44 -25.71 20.19
C ASP A 21 -0.32 -25.56 21.21
N SER A 22 -0.63 -25.82 22.49
CA SER A 22 0.20 -25.54 23.65
C SER A 22 0.81 -26.83 24.20
N ALA A 23 2.03 -27.19 23.79
CA ALA A 23 2.83 -28.19 24.48
C ALA A 23 4.37 -28.01 24.34
N ALA A 24 5.02 -28.00 25.50
CA ALA A 24 6.43 -28.30 25.84
C ALA A 24 7.57 -27.44 25.26
N VAL A 25 8.16 -26.64 26.16
CA VAL A 25 9.23 -25.66 25.96
C VAL A 25 10.62 -26.32 26.05
N GLY A 26 11.27 -26.56 24.91
CA GLY A 26 12.73 -26.47 24.81
C GLY A 26 13.10 -24.99 24.70
N ARG A 27 14.16 -24.53 25.41
CA ARG A 27 14.53 -23.10 25.56
C ARG A 27 14.45 -22.34 24.22
N ALA A 28 13.32 -21.69 23.98
CA ALA A 28 13.09 -20.82 22.83
C ALA A 28 13.84 -19.51 23.05
N GLY A 29 14.38 -18.93 21.97
CA GLY A 29 14.85 -17.54 22.01
C GLY A 29 13.72 -16.61 22.45
N HIS A 30 14.04 -15.49 23.09
CA HIS A 30 13.06 -14.48 23.50
C HIS A 30 13.37 -13.13 22.85
N VAL A 31 12.34 -12.48 22.33
CA VAL A 31 12.38 -11.10 21.80
C VAL A 31 11.34 -10.31 22.61
N LEU A 32 11.75 -9.19 23.21
CA LEU A 32 10.84 -8.28 23.89
C LEU A 32 10.46 -7.16 22.92
N LEU A 33 9.27 -7.25 22.36
CA LEU A 33 8.68 -6.14 21.62
C LEU A 33 7.94 -5.23 22.62
N LEU A 34 8.37 -3.97 22.71
CA LEU A 34 7.78 -2.99 23.64
C LEU A 34 6.64 -2.19 23.02
N ASP A 35 6.53 -2.23 21.69
CA ASP A 35 5.49 -1.55 20.92
C ASP A 35 4.31 -2.51 20.68
N LEU A 36 3.11 -2.07 21.03
CA LEU A 36 1.89 -2.88 20.90
C LEU A 36 1.32 -2.77 19.48
N PRO A 37 0.79 -3.88 18.92
CA PRO A 37 0.27 -3.88 17.55
C PRO A 37 -0.93 -2.95 17.42
N VAL A 38 -0.88 -2.09 16.40
CA VAL A 38 -2.04 -1.34 15.92
C VAL A 38 -2.90 -2.31 15.12
N GLU A 39 -4.16 -2.46 15.50
CA GLU A 39 -5.11 -3.34 14.81
C GLU A 39 -5.30 -2.80 13.38
N SER A 40 -4.72 -3.49 12.40
CA SER A 40 -4.53 -2.93 11.07
C SER A 40 -5.09 -3.89 10.03
N ALA A 41 -6.20 -3.50 9.39
CA ALA A 41 -6.40 -3.84 7.98
C ALA A 41 -5.13 -3.42 7.23
N TYR A 42 -4.69 -4.18 6.22
CA TYR A 42 -3.44 -3.90 5.48
C TYR A 42 -3.52 -2.53 4.78
N HIS A 43 -3.22 -1.48 5.56
CA HIS A 43 -3.36 -0.08 5.22
C HIS A 43 -1.98 0.44 4.88
N LEU A 44 -1.75 0.59 3.60
CA LEU A 44 -0.49 1.07 3.06
C LEU A 44 -0.36 2.58 3.33
N PRO A 45 0.67 3.05 4.06
CA PRO A 45 0.95 4.46 4.21
C PRO A 45 1.14 5.13 2.85
N SER A 46 0.67 6.37 2.71
CA SER A 46 0.77 7.10 1.46
C SER A 46 0.90 8.59 1.67
N ASP A 47 1.72 9.23 0.84
CA ASP A 47 1.80 10.68 0.70
C ASP A 47 1.20 11.11 -0.65
N VAL A 48 0.56 12.28 -0.66
CA VAL A 48 0.11 12.93 -1.89
C VAL A 48 0.77 14.30 -1.94
N THR A 49 1.52 14.55 -3.00
CA THR A 49 2.28 15.78 -3.21
C THR A 49 1.88 16.44 -4.51
N GLU A 50 1.87 17.76 -4.52
CA GLU A 50 1.71 18.55 -5.74
C GLU A 50 3.04 19.22 -6.04
N VAL A 51 3.50 19.09 -7.29
CA VAL A 51 4.67 19.79 -7.84
C VAL A 51 4.21 20.63 -9.04
N ASP A 52 5.10 21.43 -9.62
CA ASP A 52 4.73 22.41 -10.65
C ASP A 52 3.94 21.82 -11.82
N ASP A 53 4.35 20.63 -12.28
CA ASP A 53 3.84 19.97 -13.48
C ASP A 53 2.99 18.71 -13.20
N ALA A 54 2.84 18.28 -11.95
CA ALA A 54 2.16 17.03 -11.62
C ALA A 54 1.59 16.97 -10.20
N VAL A 55 0.65 16.05 -10.00
CA VAL A 55 0.30 15.49 -8.70
C VAL A 55 0.96 14.12 -8.59
N ARG A 56 1.57 13.80 -7.45
CA ARG A 56 2.26 12.53 -7.20
C ARG A 56 1.67 11.84 -5.97
N VAL A 57 1.33 10.57 -6.12
CA VAL A 57 0.96 9.69 -5.01
C VAL A 57 2.14 8.76 -4.75
N LEU A 58 2.63 8.74 -3.51
CA LEU A 58 3.66 7.83 -3.04
C LEU A 58 3.00 6.82 -2.11
N LEU A 59 3.18 5.53 -2.34
CA LEU A 59 2.58 4.45 -1.57
C LEU A 59 3.67 3.49 -1.10
N GLU A 60 3.78 3.29 0.21
CA GLU A 60 4.70 2.30 0.77
C GLU A 60 4.15 0.89 0.54
N ILE A 61 4.84 0.09 -0.28
CA ILE A 61 4.49 -1.31 -0.61
C ILE A 61 5.70 -2.26 -0.55
N PRO A 62 6.45 -2.30 0.56
CA PRO A 62 7.63 -3.16 0.67
C PRO A 62 7.26 -4.65 0.65
N GLY A 63 7.96 -5.41 -0.19
CA GLY A 63 7.80 -6.86 -0.32
C GLY A 63 6.59 -7.32 -1.14
N VAL A 64 5.97 -6.41 -1.91
CA VAL A 64 4.92 -6.78 -2.87
C VAL A 64 5.54 -7.13 -4.23
N PRO A 65 5.29 -8.32 -4.80
CA PRO A 65 5.73 -8.67 -6.14
C PRO A 65 5.13 -7.74 -7.20
N VAL A 66 5.91 -7.33 -8.21
CA VAL A 66 5.45 -6.38 -9.24
C VAL A 66 4.29 -6.97 -10.04
N GLU A 67 4.33 -8.27 -10.30
CA GLU A 67 3.31 -9.02 -11.02
C GLU A 67 1.97 -9.09 -10.26
N SER A 68 1.95 -8.87 -8.94
CA SER A 68 0.71 -8.79 -8.18
C SER A 68 0.15 -7.37 -8.11
N LEU A 69 0.90 -6.35 -8.57
CA LEU A 69 0.48 -4.95 -8.56
C LEU A 69 -0.31 -4.57 -9.79
N GLN A 70 -1.39 -3.82 -9.56
CA GLN A 70 -2.17 -3.21 -10.62
C GLN A 70 -2.54 -1.78 -10.25
N VAL A 71 -2.29 -0.85 -11.17
CA VAL A 71 -2.71 0.55 -11.08
C VAL A 71 -3.72 0.82 -12.20
N ARG A 72 -4.89 1.34 -11.87
CA ARG A 72 -5.98 1.62 -12.82
C ARG A 72 -6.49 3.04 -12.65
N VAL A 73 -6.88 3.64 -13.77
CA VAL A 73 -7.70 4.86 -13.79
C VAL A 73 -9.15 4.45 -14.01
N LEU A 74 -10.04 4.86 -13.10
CA LEU A 74 -11.48 4.59 -13.15
C LEU A 74 -12.23 5.92 -12.99
N GLY A 75 -12.65 6.52 -14.12
CA GLY A 75 -13.21 7.88 -14.11
C GLY A 75 -12.18 8.89 -13.61
N ASN A 76 -12.46 9.54 -12.48
CA ASN A 76 -11.55 10.47 -11.82
C ASN A 76 -10.74 9.86 -10.66
N ARG A 77 -10.68 8.52 -10.57
CA ARG A 77 -10.00 7.81 -9.48
C ARG A 77 -8.81 7.03 -10.00
N ILE A 78 -7.74 7.02 -9.21
CA ILE A 78 -6.62 6.09 -9.36
C ILE A 78 -6.78 5.01 -8.31
N GLU A 79 -6.84 3.76 -8.75
CA GLU A 79 -6.93 2.59 -7.90
C GLU A 79 -5.65 1.78 -7.97
N VAL A 80 -5.13 1.39 -6.81
CA VAL A 80 -3.98 0.49 -6.66
C VAL A 80 -4.46 -0.76 -5.94
N THR A 81 -4.28 -1.92 -6.56
CA THR A 81 -4.57 -3.23 -5.97
C THR A 81 -3.33 -4.11 -6.00
N GLY A 82 -3.24 -5.03 -5.05
CA GLY A 82 -2.27 -6.10 -5.12
C GLY A 82 -2.33 -7.02 -3.91
N GLU A 83 -1.32 -7.87 -3.76
CA GLU A 83 -1.23 -8.84 -2.68
C GLU A 83 0.21 -8.98 -2.19
N LYS A 84 0.41 -8.82 -0.88
CA LYS A 84 1.66 -9.13 -0.21
C LYS A 84 1.59 -10.55 0.32
N THR A 85 2.31 -11.46 -0.32
CA THR A 85 2.37 -12.86 0.11
C THR A 85 3.35 -13.03 1.28
N PRO A 86 3.01 -13.87 2.28
CA PRO A 86 3.98 -14.26 3.29
C PRO A 86 5.15 -15.05 2.70
N ASP A 87 6.36 -14.71 3.12
CA ASP A 87 7.62 -15.39 2.80
C ASP A 87 8.15 -16.14 4.03
N PHE A 88 7.26 -16.84 4.73
CA PHE A 88 7.63 -17.57 5.94
C PHE A 88 8.61 -18.72 5.64
N PRO A 89 9.56 -19.00 6.55
CA PRO A 89 10.45 -20.15 6.41
C PRO A 89 9.64 -21.45 6.33
N GLY A 90 10.05 -22.37 5.45
CA GLY A 90 9.45 -23.69 5.36
C GLY A 90 9.69 -24.54 6.62
N GLY A 91 8.75 -25.45 6.93
CA GLY A 91 8.82 -26.32 8.10
C GLY A 91 8.02 -25.83 9.31
N GLU A 92 8.24 -26.43 10.47
CA GLU A 92 7.62 -25.96 11.72
C GLU A 92 8.32 -24.68 12.21
N THR A 93 7.72 -23.53 11.92
CA THR A 93 8.22 -22.22 12.34
C THR A 93 7.44 -21.69 13.55
N SER A 94 8.15 -21.27 14.59
CA SER A 94 7.59 -20.54 15.73
C SER A 94 7.98 -19.07 15.61
N PHE A 95 7.01 -18.18 15.53
CA PHE A 95 7.27 -16.73 15.50
C PHE A 95 7.47 -16.23 16.93
N LEU A 96 8.58 -15.54 17.16
CA LEU A 96 8.80 -14.79 18.40
C LEU A 96 8.16 -13.40 18.33
N CYS A 97 7.97 -12.88 17.11
CA CYS A 97 7.33 -11.61 16.80
C CYS A 97 6.79 -11.66 15.36
N LEU A 98 5.61 -11.09 15.12
CA LEU A 98 4.98 -11.02 13.80
C LEU A 98 4.26 -9.67 13.63
N GLU A 99 4.99 -8.66 13.16
CA GLU A 99 4.46 -7.31 12.90
C GLU A 99 4.13 -7.06 11.43
N ARG A 100 4.76 -7.82 10.53
CA ARG A 100 4.56 -7.68 9.10
C ARG A 100 3.12 -8.06 8.75
N ILE A 101 2.43 -7.15 8.08
CA ILE A 101 1.08 -7.40 7.58
C ILE A 101 1.17 -7.98 6.16
N PHE A 102 0.29 -8.93 5.86
CA PHE A 102 0.19 -9.65 4.59
C PHE A 102 -1.24 -9.68 4.09
N GLY A 103 -1.41 -10.02 2.81
CA GLY A 103 -2.71 -10.21 2.17
C GLY A 103 -2.99 -9.19 1.07
N LYS A 104 -4.23 -9.22 0.59
CA LYS A 104 -4.73 -8.37 -0.49
C LYS A 104 -4.99 -6.96 0.01
N PHE A 105 -4.70 -5.97 -0.84
CA PHE A 105 -5.00 -4.58 -0.58
C PHE A 105 -5.67 -3.91 -1.77
N ARG A 106 -6.41 -2.85 -1.46
CA ARG A 106 -6.99 -1.92 -2.43
C ARG A 106 -6.94 -0.51 -1.86
N ARG A 107 -6.27 0.39 -2.58
CA ARG A 107 -6.21 1.82 -2.28
C ARG A 107 -6.80 2.58 -3.45
N ALA A 108 -7.58 3.61 -3.16
CA ALA A 108 -8.14 4.47 -4.20
C ALA A 108 -7.94 5.93 -3.83
N PHE A 109 -7.55 6.73 -4.81
CA PHE A 109 -7.33 8.16 -4.68
C PHE A 109 -8.23 8.87 -5.69
N GLU A 110 -9.11 9.73 -5.19
CA GLU A 110 -9.90 10.60 -6.07
C GLU A 110 -9.05 11.80 -6.46
N VAL A 111 -8.89 12.02 -7.75
CA VAL A 111 -8.06 13.10 -8.30
C VAL A 111 -8.98 14.18 -8.83
N ARG A 112 -8.84 15.39 -8.29
CA ARG A 112 -9.62 16.57 -8.68
C ARG A 112 -8.67 17.62 -9.24
N GLY A 113 -9.21 18.50 -10.09
CA GLY A 113 -8.46 19.58 -10.73
C GLY A 113 -8.04 19.28 -12.17
N SER A 114 -7.24 20.17 -12.74
CA SER A 114 -6.81 20.13 -14.14
C SER A 114 -5.61 19.21 -14.32
N VAL A 115 -5.85 17.90 -14.32
CA VAL A 115 -4.84 16.85 -14.49
C VAL A 115 -5.14 15.98 -15.70
N ASN A 116 -4.10 15.45 -16.34
CA ASN A 116 -4.21 14.53 -17.46
C ASN A 116 -4.17 13.07 -16.95
N LEU A 117 -5.36 12.50 -16.69
CA LEU A 117 -5.48 11.10 -16.29
C LEU A 117 -5.17 10.11 -17.43
N GLY A 118 -5.04 10.57 -18.68
CA GLY A 118 -4.63 9.76 -19.82
C GLY A 118 -3.12 9.50 -19.89
N GLU A 119 -2.32 10.29 -19.16
CA GLU A 119 -0.85 10.22 -19.19
C GLU A 119 -0.26 9.86 -17.81
N VAL A 120 -1.04 9.12 -17.00
CA VAL A 120 -0.57 8.62 -15.71
C VAL A 120 0.58 7.63 -15.92
N SER A 121 1.64 7.80 -15.14
CA SER A 121 2.75 6.84 -15.06
C SER A 121 2.95 6.34 -13.64
N ALA A 122 3.51 5.14 -13.50
CA ALA A 122 3.79 4.53 -12.21
C ALA A 122 5.20 3.91 -12.19
N ARG A 123 5.92 4.09 -11.09
CA ARG A 123 7.26 3.52 -10.88
C ARG A 123 7.38 2.99 -9.46
N LEU A 124 7.82 1.74 -9.32
CA LEU A 124 8.18 1.15 -8.04
C LEU A 124 9.71 1.15 -7.89
N ALA A 125 10.21 1.73 -6.80
CA ALA A 125 11.61 1.65 -6.41
C ALA A 125 11.74 1.63 -4.90
N ASN A 126 12.63 0.79 -4.37
CA ASN A 126 12.93 0.72 -2.93
C ASN A 126 11.68 0.54 -2.03
N GLY A 127 10.69 -0.22 -2.51
CA GLY A 127 9.45 -0.46 -1.77
C GLY A 127 8.45 0.71 -1.82
N ILE A 128 8.69 1.76 -2.60
CA ILE A 128 7.78 2.90 -2.76
C ILE A 128 7.25 2.94 -4.20
N LEU A 129 5.92 2.85 -4.35
CA LEU A 129 5.23 3.07 -5.60
C LEU A 129 4.93 4.56 -5.76
N VAL A 130 5.50 5.17 -6.79
CA VAL A 130 5.24 6.56 -7.16
C VAL A 130 4.33 6.57 -8.38
N ILE A 131 3.13 7.13 -8.23
CA ILE A 131 2.19 7.38 -9.32
C ILE A 131 2.26 8.87 -9.65
N THR A 132 2.55 9.21 -10.90
CA THR A 132 2.68 10.59 -11.37
C THR A 132 1.53 10.91 -12.31
N ILE A 133 0.84 12.00 -12.01
CA ILE A 133 -0.36 12.47 -12.70
C ILE A 133 -0.03 13.87 -13.26
N PRO A 134 0.28 14.00 -14.55
CA PRO A 134 0.63 15.29 -15.14
C PRO A 134 -0.51 16.30 -14.98
N LYS A 135 -0.18 17.57 -14.77
CA LYS A 135 -1.13 18.68 -14.87
C LYS A 135 -1.37 19.01 -16.35
N ILE A 136 -2.58 19.46 -16.68
CA ILE A 136 -2.88 19.95 -18.02
C ILE A 136 -2.23 21.33 -18.17
N ALA A 137 -1.30 21.47 -19.12
CA ALA A 137 -0.57 22.72 -19.37
C ALA A 137 -1.49 23.90 -19.79
N GLU A 138 -2.66 23.60 -20.36
CA GLU A 138 -3.63 24.60 -20.81
C GLU A 138 -4.59 25.04 -19.70
N ARG A 139 -4.15 25.98 -18.85
CA ARG A 139 -5.07 26.83 -18.06
C ARG A 139 -4.97 28.33 -18.37
N ARG A 140 -4.02 28.75 -19.20
CA ARG A 140 -4.05 30.08 -19.81
C ARG A 140 -4.86 30.00 -21.08
N GLY A 141 -6.19 30.14 -20.97
CA GLY A 141 -7.02 30.40 -22.13
C GLY A 141 -6.37 31.52 -22.94
N ARG A 142 -6.16 31.30 -24.23
CA ARG A 142 -5.72 32.38 -25.13
C ARG A 142 -6.76 33.49 -24.99
N GLU A 143 -6.35 34.68 -24.57
CA GLU A 143 -7.22 35.86 -24.56
C GLU A 143 -7.83 36.01 -25.96
N HIS A 144 -9.14 35.76 -26.09
CA HIS A 144 -9.87 36.05 -27.31
C HIS A 144 -10.63 37.35 -27.08
N ARG A 145 -10.13 38.43 -27.68
CA ARG A 145 -10.87 39.70 -27.73
C ARG A 145 -12.01 39.55 -28.72
N ILE A 146 -13.23 39.73 -28.24
CA ILE A 146 -14.42 39.78 -29.07
C ILE A 146 -14.60 41.23 -29.55
N PRO A 147 -14.66 41.50 -30.86
CA PRO A 147 -14.95 42.84 -31.37
C PRO A 147 -16.39 43.23 -31.00
N VAL A 148 -16.56 44.42 -30.42
CA VAL A 148 -17.88 45.03 -30.23
C VAL A 148 -18.22 45.82 -31.49
N THR A 149 -19.31 45.47 -32.16
CA THR A 149 -19.87 46.22 -33.29
C THR A 149 -21.18 46.87 -32.88
N ILE A 150 -21.35 48.15 -33.22
CA ILE A 150 -22.60 48.89 -33.04
C ILE A 150 -23.51 48.60 -34.24
N GLY A 151 -24.77 48.27 -33.97
CA GLY A 151 -25.87 48.22 -34.93
C GLY A 151 -26.80 49.40 -34.73
#